data_AF-A0A970K2L7-F1
#
_entry.id   AF-A0A970K2L7-F1
#
_cell.length_a   1.000
_cell.length_b   1.000
_cell.length_c   1.000
_cell.angle_alpha   90.00
_cell.angle_beta   90.00
_cell.angle_gamma   90.00
#
_symmetry.space_group_name_H-M   'P 1'
#
loop_
_entity.id
_entity.type
_entity.pdbx_description
1 polymer ?
#
loop_
_entity_poly.entity_id
_entity_poly.type
_entity_poly.pdbx_seq_one_letter_code
_entity_poly.pdbx_strand_id
1 'polypeptide(L)'
;MRKIFPFILLLSLIFTSTVQASPVRNEDFFSKEYIDDSGLADQGIQSTLSVDWGGDTCYVYMDDRSIFTYKEGEGLEKLCHLPQSPIPANQSVVVLDQTARDQLQKIVTNIVAGENMLYGFNVYNGKFGSIDREGIHWADVILDMSGLNPNDEMFPNRVVRSFLTAKNLYTLVFTEYGEFQFFGFDRNSGKATEYQIEGAVNAYREDEGKFLFLCRTDEE
;
A
#
# COMPACT_ATOMS: atom_id res chain seq x y z
N MET A 1 43.54 48.77 36.16
CA MET A 1 44.21 47.52 35.73
C MET A 1 43.52 46.34 36.39
N ARG A 2 43.28 45.29 35.60
CA ARG A 2 42.31 44.20 35.80
C ARG A 2 42.51 43.40 37.09
N LYS A 3 41.41 43.21 37.82
CA LYS A 3 41.21 42.10 38.79
C LYS A 3 40.76 40.88 37.99
N ILE A 4 41.42 39.74 38.15
CA ILE A 4 40.99 38.45 37.60
C ILE A 4 40.54 37.58 38.76
N PHE A 5 39.21 37.43 38.90
CA PHE A 5 38.56 36.37 39.67
C PHE A 5 38.59 35.09 38.83
N PRO A 6 38.90 33.91 39.39
CA PRO A 6 38.50 32.66 38.77
C PRO A 6 37.05 32.38 39.17
N PHE A 7 36.14 32.70 38.25
CA PHE A 7 34.77 32.23 38.26
C PHE A 7 34.80 30.78 37.77
N ILE A 8 34.76 29.82 38.70
CA ILE A 8 34.52 28.41 38.34
C ILE A 8 33.04 28.34 37.95
N LEU A 9 32.80 28.48 36.65
CA LEU A 9 31.49 28.33 36.05
C LEU A 9 31.16 26.83 36.08
N LEU A 10 30.33 26.46 37.06
CA LEU A 10 29.75 25.14 37.22
C LEU A 10 28.96 24.84 35.94
N LEU A 11 29.55 24.09 35.01
CA LEU A 11 28.88 23.62 33.81
C LEU A 11 27.89 22.53 34.24
N SER A 12 26.68 22.96 34.62
CA SER A 12 25.54 22.06 34.76
C SER A 12 25.26 21.46 33.40
N LEU A 13 25.85 20.29 33.14
CA LEU A 13 25.42 19.32 32.14
C LEU A 13 23.96 19.03 32.43
N ILE A 14 23.07 19.77 31.76
CA ILE A 14 21.70 19.34 31.57
C ILE A 14 21.82 18.13 30.66
N PHE A 15 21.95 16.94 31.25
CA PHE A 15 21.50 15.72 30.61
C PHE A 15 19.99 15.90 30.42
N THR A 16 19.59 16.60 29.36
CA THR A 16 18.32 16.30 28.73
C THR A 16 18.51 14.88 28.23
N SER A 17 18.09 13.91 29.03
CA SER A 17 17.60 12.66 28.51
C SER A 17 16.51 13.04 27.52
N THR A 18 16.88 13.27 26.27
CA THR A 18 15.99 13.01 25.16
C THR A 18 15.69 11.54 25.31
N VAL A 19 14.59 11.24 26.01
CA VAL A 19 13.83 10.04 25.74
C VAL A 19 13.51 10.19 24.27
N GLN A 20 14.38 9.63 23.43
CA GLN A 20 14.02 9.33 22.06
C GLN A 20 12.81 8.43 22.25
N ALA A 21 11.62 8.99 22.06
CA ALA A 21 10.44 8.20 21.87
C ALA A 21 10.86 7.19 20.81
N SER A 22 10.92 5.92 21.21
CA SER A 22 11.23 4.87 20.26
C SER A 22 10.22 5.06 19.13
N PRO A 23 10.65 5.23 17.86
CA PRO A 23 9.68 5.35 16.79
C PRO A 23 8.75 4.16 16.92
N VAL A 24 7.46 4.43 17.05
CA VAL A 24 6.44 3.37 17.07
C VAL A 24 6.72 2.54 15.83
N ARG A 25 7.03 1.26 16.01
CA ARG A 25 7.44 0.44 14.88
C ARG A 25 6.26 0.39 13.92
N ASN A 26 6.54 0.45 12.62
CA ASN A 26 5.52 0.31 11.56
C ASN A 26 4.61 -0.92 11.73
N GLU A 27 5.05 -1.90 12.52
CA GLU A 27 4.39 -3.16 12.87
C GLU A 27 3.17 -2.99 13.80
N ASP A 28 3.05 -1.87 14.53
CA ASP A 28 2.01 -1.67 15.55
C ASP A 28 0.76 -0.91 15.03
N PHE A 29 0.84 -0.23 13.88
CA PHE A 29 -0.28 0.50 13.31
C PHE A 29 -1.11 -0.39 12.37
N PHE A 30 -2.43 -0.36 12.54
CA PHE A 30 -3.41 -1.11 11.72
C PHE A 30 -3.32 -2.63 11.82
N SER A 31 -2.67 -3.12 12.88
CA SER A 31 -2.93 -4.48 13.37
C SER A 31 -4.40 -4.63 13.76
N LYS A 32 -4.87 -5.88 13.89
CA LYS A 32 -6.20 -6.16 14.44
C LYS A 32 -6.42 -5.46 15.79
N GLU A 33 -5.40 -5.46 16.64
CA GLU A 33 -5.40 -4.81 17.95
C GLU A 33 -5.58 -3.29 17.83
N TYR A 34 -4.85 -2.65 16.91
CA TYR A 34 -5.04 -1.21 16.65
C TYR A 34 -6.47 -0.90 16.20
N ILE A 35 -7.05 -1.67 15.27
CA ILE A 35 -8.42 -1.47 14.78
C ILE A 35 -9.45 -1.58 15.91
N ASP A 36 -9.25 -2.55 16.80
CA ASP A 36 -10.12 -2.79 17.96
C ASP A 36 -10.01 -1.63 18.97
N ASP A 37 -8.81 -1.11 19.22
CA ASP A 37 -8.55 -0.06 20.20
C ASP A 37 -8.85 1.36 19.68
N SER A 38 -8.83 1.59 18.36
CA SER A 38 -8.99 2.92 17.76
C SER A 38 -10.45 3.34 17.55
N GLY A 39 -11.42 2.50 17.93
CA GLY A 39 -12.86 2.73 17.67
C GLY A 39 -13.25 2.59 16.18
N LEU A 40 -12.38 2.02 15.35
CA LEU A 40 -12.70 1.70 13.96
C LEU A 40 -13.59 0.44 13.89
N ALA A 41 -13.38 -0.53 14.79
CA ALA A 41 -14.23 -1.70 14.95
C ALA A 41 -15.71 -1.32 15.16
N ASP A 42 -15.98 -0.31 15.99
CA ASP A 42 -17.34 0.21 16.26
C ASP A 42 -18.00 0.85 15.03
N GLN A 43 -17.19 1.26 14.04
CA GLN A 43 -17.66 1.78 12.75
C GLN A 43 -17.87 0.68 11.71
N GLY A 44 -17.67 -0.59 12.08
CA GLY A 44 -17.83 -1.75 11.22
C GLY A 44 -16.59 -2.12 10.40
N ILE A 45 -15.45 -1.43 10.61
CA ILE A 45 -14.16 -1.78 9.98
C ILE A 45 -13.54 -2.93 10.76
N GLN A 46 -13.23 -4.05 10.10
CA GLN A 46 -12.73 -5.24 10.79
C GLN A 46 -11.30 -5.60 10.40
N SER A 47 -10.82 -5.10 9.26
CA SER A 47 -9.54 -5.46 8.70
C SER A 47 -9.02 -4.45 7.69
N THR A 48 -7.72 -4.53 7.45
CA THR A 48 -7.02 -3.78 6.42
C THR A 48 -6.83 -4.65 5.18
N LEU A 49 -7.13 -4.08 4.01
CA LEU A 49 -6.91 -4.70 2.71
C LEU A 49 -5.49 -4.44 2.19
N SER A 50 -4.99 -3.22 2.37
CA SER A 50 -3.66 -2.80 1.89
C SER A 50 -3.13 -1.63 2.70
N VAL A 51 -1.81 -1.56 2.83
CA VAL A 51 -1.07 -0.44 3.42
C VAL A 51 0.05 -0.05 2.47
N ASP A 52 0.25 1.24 2.25
CA ASP A 52 1.41 1.73 1.50
C ASP A 52 1.90 3.09 2.02
N TRP A 53 3.16 3.42 1.77
CA TRP A 53 3.83 4.62 2.29
C TRP A 53 4.32 5.53 1.17
N GLY A 54 3.94 6.81 1.24
CA GLY A 54 4.47 7.89 0.42
C GLY A 54 5.17 8.91 1.29
N GLY A 55 6.51 8.91 1.30
CA GLY A 55 7.29 9.78 2.17
C GLY A 55 7.03 9.48 3.65
N ASP A 56 6.53 10.47 4.39
CA ASP A 56 6.16 10.38 5.81
C ASP A 56 4.68 10.04 6.05
N THR A 57 3.92 9.82 4.97
CA THR A 57 2.48 9.56 5.03
C THR A 57 2.19 8.10 4.72
N CYS A 58 1.51 7.45 5.65
CA CYS A 58 0.95 6.11 5.48
C CYS A 58 -0.47 6.21 4.93
N TYR A 59 -0.79 5.38 3.94
CA TYR A 59 -2.12 5.22 3.39
C TYR A 59 -2.62 3.82 3.72
N VAL A 60 -3.86 3.75 4.22
CA VAL A 60 -4.47 2.49 4.65
C VAL A 60 -5.79 2.32 3.95
N TYR A 61 -5.94 1.19 3.25
CA TYR A 61 -7.18 0.79 2.60
C TYR A 61 -7.88 -0.27 3.44
N MET A 62 -9.07 0.05 3.92
CA MET A 62 -9.85 -0.78 4.84
C MET A 62 -10.87 -1.66 4.10
N ASP A 63 -11.36 -2.71 4.77
CA ASP A 63 -12.36 -3.64 4.22
C ASP A 63 -13.72 -3.00 3.89
N ASP A 64 -14.10 -1.98 4.65
CA ASP A 64 -15.25 -1.10 4.38
C ASP A 64 -15.05 -0.19 3.17
N ARG A 65 -13.88 -0.23 2.51
CA ARG A 65 -13.47 0.60 1.37
C ARG A 65 -13.15 2.05 1.69
N SER A 66 -13.02 2.42 2.97
CA SER A 66 -12.47 3.70 3.36
C SER A 66 -10.95 3.73 3.17
N ILE A 67 -10.43 4.91 2.79
CA ILE A 67 -9.00 5.22 2.80
C ILE A 67 -8.73 6.14 3.97
N PHE A 68 -7.73 5.80 4.76
CA PHE A 68 -7.20 6.66 5.80
C PHE A 68 -5.75 7.04 5.50
N THR A 69 -5.37 8.22 5.97
CA THR A 69 -3.99 8.70 6.00
C THR A 69 -3.51 8.76 7.44
N TYR A 70 -2.27 8.36 7.68
CA TYR A 70 -1.61 8.54 8.96
C TYR A 70 -0.27 9.23 8.79
N LYS A 71 -0.03 10.23 9.63
CA LYS A 71 1.24 10.93 9.75
C LYS A 71 1.57 11.17 11.21
N GLU A 72 2.84 11.01 11.56
CA GLU A 72 3.30 11.20 12.94
C GLU A 72 2.97 12.63 13.42
N GLY A 73 2.36 12.74 14.61
CA GLY A 73 1.90 14.02 15.17
C GLY A 73 0.53 14.50 14.68
N GLU A 74 0.05 14.05 13.52
CA GLU A 74 -1.27 14.36 12.97
C GLU A 74 -2.30 13.27 13.29
N GLY A 75 -1.85 12.02 13.41
CA GLY A 75 -2.71 10.88 13.69
C GLY A 75 -3.42 10.35 12.46
N LEU A 76 -4.49 9.59 12.68
CA LEU A 76 -5.26 8.96 11.61
C LEU A 76 -6.39 9.89 11.14
N GLU A 77 -6.44 10.19 9.84
CA GLU A 77 -7.51 10.96 9.20
C GLU A 77 -8.16 10.14 8.08
N LYS A 78 -9.49 10.22 7.95
CA LYS A 78 -10.18 9.63 6.80
C LYS A 78 -9.98 10.50 5.57
N LEU A 79 -9.39 9.94 4.51
CA LEU A 79 -9.19 10.63 3.24
C LEU A 79 -10.48 10.64 2.42
N CYS A 80 -11.01 9.46 2.12
CA CYS A 80 -12.19 9.29 1.27
C CYS A 80 -12.84 7.91 1.50
N HIS A 81 -13.89 7.63 0.74
CA HIS A 81 -14.51 6.33 0.68
C HIS A 81 -14.65 5.88 -0.78
N LEU A 82 -14.14 4.70 -1.09
CA LEU A 82 -14.07 4.18 -2.46
C LEU A 82 -15.33 3.37 -2.81
N PRO A 83 -15.61 3.13 -4.11
CA PRO A 83 -16.76 2.33 -4.52
C PRO A 83 -16.80 0.95 -3.85
N GLN A 84 -18.00 0.57 -3.41
CA GLN A 84 -18.21 -0.67 -2.67
C GLN A 84 -18.02 -1.91 -3.53
N SER A 85 -17.37 -2.92 -2.93
CA SER A 85 -17.28 -4.26 -3.50
C SER A 85 -18.65 -4.94 -3.44
N PRO A 86 -19.11 -5.55 -4.55
CA PRO A 86 -20.31 -6.36 -4.54
C PRO A 86 -20.10 -7.71 -3.84
N ILE A 87 -18.84 -8.07 -3.56
CA ILE A 87 -18.44 -9.28 -2.86
C ILE A 87 -18.28 -8.95 -1.37
N PRO A 88 -19.11 -9.54 -0.48
CA PRO A 88 -18.93 -9.43 0.96
C PRO A 88 -17.61 -10.05 1.41
N ALA A 89 -17.00 -9.50 2.45
CA ALA A 89 -15.84 -10.13 3.08
C ALA A 89 -16.18 -11.55 3.55
N ASN A 90 -15.22 -12.48 3.44
CA ASN A 90 -15.29 -13.86 3.94
C ASN A 90 -16.26 -14.82 3.22
N GLN A 91 -16.60 -14.58 1.95
CA GLN A 91 -17.33 -15.56 1.14
C GLN A 91 -16.38 -16.43 0.30
N SER A 92 -16.48 -17.75 0.46
CA SER A 92 -15.69 -18.74 -0.31
C SER A 92 -16.30 -19.10 -1.67
N VAL A 93 -17.60 -18.85 -1.85
CA VAL A 93 -18.34 -19.13 -3.09
C VAL A 93 -19.28 -17.96 -3.34
N VAL A 94 -19.16 -17.34 -4.52
CA VAL A 94 -19.99 -16.20 -4.92
C VAL A 94 -20.46 -16.44 -6.35
N VAL A 95 -21.77 -16.31 -6.57
CA VAL A 95 -22.34 -16.28 -7.92
C VAL A 95 -22.61 -14.82 -8.25
N LEU A 96 -21.86 -14.27 -9.19
CA LEU A 96 -22.00 -12.88 -9.61
C LEU A 96 -23.01 -12.79 -10.76
N ASP A 97 -24.09 -12.04 -10.53
CA ASP A 97 -24.93 -11.57 -11.61
C ASP A 97 -24.23 -10.44 -12.39
N GLN A 98 -24.86 -9.97 -13.47
CA GLN A 98 -24.28 -8.90 -14.29
C GLN A 98 -24.10 -7.60 -13.49
N THR A 99 -25.04 -7.30 -12.58
CA THR A 99 -24.96 -6.12 -11.70
C THR A 99 -23.69 -6.14 -10.85
N ALA A 100 -23.37 -7.27 -10.25
CA ALA A 100 -22.17 -7.45 -9.45
C ALA A 100 -20.90 -7.37 -10.31
N ARG A 101 -20.92 -7.94 -11.53
CA ARG A 101 -19.79 -7.79 -12.48
C ARG A 101 -19.56 -6.32 -12.85
N ASP A 102 -20.62 -5.59 -13.18
CA ASP A 102 -20.53 -4.15 -13.51
C ASP A 102 -20.01 -3.33 -12.32
N GLN A 103 -20.33 -3.74 -11.09
CA GLN A 103 -19.82 -3.12 -9.88
C GLN A 103 -18.34 -3.43 -9.64
N LEU A 104 -17.88 -4.67 -9.91
CA LEU A 104 -16.45 -5.01 -9.85
C LEU A 104 -15.61 -4.15 -10.79
N GLN A 105 -16.15 -3.69 -11.91
CA GLN A 105 -15.45 -2.79 -12.83
C GLN A 105 -15.29 -1.35 -12.31
N LYS A 106 -15.88 -1.02 -11.16
CA LYS A 106 -15.83 0.33 -10.57
C LYS A 106 -14.95 0.40 -9.33
N ILE A 107 -14.62 -0.73 -8.72
CA ILE A 107 -13.87 -0.73 -7.46
C ILE A 107 -12.38 -0.48 -7.67
N VAL A 108 -11.71 -0.10 -6.59
CA VAL A 108 -10.26 -0.19 -6.46
C VAL A 108 -9.94 -1.53 -5.84
N THR A 109 -9.08 -2.32 -6.50
CA THR A 109 -8.63 -3.61 -5.96
C THR A 109 -7.43 -3.45 -5.05
N ASN A 110 -6.51 -2.56 -5.42
CA ASN A 110 -5.25 -2.31 -4.73
C ASN A 110 -4.89 -0.84 -4.81
N ILE A 111 -4.13 -0.36 -3.82
CA ILE A 111 -3.58 0.99 -3.77
C ILE A 111 -2.06 0.96 -3.90
N VAL A 112 -1.48 2.08 -4.31
CA VAL A 112 -0.04 2.30 -4.33
C VAL A 112 0.27 3.78 -4.11
N ALA A 113 1.22 4.08 -3.24
CA ALA A 113 1.69 5.42 -2.97
C ALA A 113 2.71 5.87 -4.03
N GLY A 114 2.51 7.09 -4.54
CA GLY A 114 3.50 7.85 -5.28
C GLY A 114 4.26 8.81 -4.35
N GLU A 115 5.07 9.71 -4.93
CA GLU A 115 5.84 10.68 -4.13
C GLU A 115 4.97 11.59 -3.25
N ASN A 116 3.79 12.00 -3.72
CA ASN A 116 2.90 12.93 -3.00
C ASN A 116 1.41 12.64 -3.22
N MET A 117 1.07 11.51 -3.82
CA MET A 117 -0.30 11.17 -4.18
C MET A 117 -0.52 9.67 -4.02
N LEU A 118 -1.74 9.31 -3.66
CA LEU A 118 -2.18 7.93 -3.67
C LEU A 118 -2.74 7.57 -5.04
N TYR A 119 -2.51 6.34 -5.48
CA TYR A 119 -3.10 5.78 -6.68
C TYR A 119 -3.83 4.49 -6.35
N GLY A 120 -4.81 4.14 -7.19
CA GLY A 120 -5.54 2.88 -7.13
C GLY A 120 -5.59 2.23 -8.50
N PHE A 121 -5.74 0.91 -8.50
CA PHE A 121 -5.97 0.15 -9.73
C PHE A 121 -6.98 -0.98 -9.54
N ASN A 122 -7.56 -1.38 -10.66
CA ASN A 122 -8.55 -2.44 -10.74
C ASN A 122 -8.00 -3.58 -11.60
N VAL A 123 -7.77 -4.74 -10.98
CA VAL A 123 -7.25 -5.92 -11.65
C VAL A 123 -8.22 -6.51 -12.69
N TYR A 124 -9.53 -6.33 -12.51
CA TYR A 124 -10.54 -6.90 -13.42
C TYR A 124 -10.64 -6.18 -14.77
N ASN A 125 -10.24 -4.91 -14.84
CA ASN A 125 -10.41 -4.12 -16.07
C ASN A 125 -9.25 -3.19 -16.40
N GLY A 126 -8.16 -3.24 -15.63
CA GLY A 126 -6.96 -2.47 -15.91
C GLY A 126 -7.03 -0.97 -15.62
N LYS A 127 -8.16 -0.46 -15.10
CA LYS A 127 -8.24 0.96 -14.75
C LYS A 127 -7.21 1.30 -13.68
N PHE A 128 -6.56 2.45 -13.87
CA PHE A 128 -5.55 3.01 -12.98
C PHE A 128 -5.82 4.50 -12.81
N GLY A 129 -5.69 5.03 -11.59
CA GLY A 129 -6.08 6.41 -11.31
C GLY A 129 -5.52 6.96 -10.01
N SER A 130 -5.55 8.28 -9.85
CA SER A 130 -5.17 8.95 -8.59
C SER A 130 -6.35 8.95 -7.61
N ILE A 131 -6.05 8.92 -6.32
CA ILE A 131 -7.03 8.98 -5.24
C ILE A 131 -6.80 10.26 -4.43
N ASP A 132 -7.87 11.00 -4.20
CA ASP A 132 -7.90 12.15 -3.30
C ASP A 132 -9.15 12.14 -2.41
N ARG A 133 -9.49 13.29 -1.80
CA ARG A 133 -10.65 13.43 -0.90
C ARG A 133 -12.00 13.19 -1.61
N GLU A 134 -12.08 13.38 -2.92
CA GLU A 134 -13.29 13.14 -3.72
C GLU A 134 -13.42 11.67 -4.14
N GLY A 135 -12.33 10.89 -4.04
CA GLY A 135 -12.29 9.47 -4.34
C GLY A 135 -11.31 9.14 -5.46
N ILE A 136 -11.64 8.11 -6.25
CA ILE A 136 -10.80 7.63 -7.35
C ILE A 136 -11.09 8.36 -8.66
N HIS A 137 -10.04 8.86 -9.29
CA HIS A 137 -10.07 9.52 -10.60
C HIS A 137 -9.35 8.64 -11.63
N TRP A 138 -10.12 7.87 -12.38
CA TRP A 138 -9.58 6.93 -13.37
C TRP A 138 -8.96 7.67 -14.56
N ALA A 139 -7.76 7.25 -14.96
CA ALA A 139 -7.16 7.67 -16.21
C ALA A 139 -7.79 6.92 -17.40
N ASP A 140 -7.61 7.48 -18.60
CA ASP A 140 -8.10 6.87 -19.84
C ASP A 140 -7.30 5.64 -20.27
N VAL A 141 -6.03 5.54 -19.85
CA VAL A 141 -5.16 4.41 -20.18
C VAL A 141 -5.58 3.19 -19.35
N ILE A 142 -5.76 2.07 -20.04
CA ILE A 142 -6.08 0.78 -19.44
C ILE A 142 -4.82 -0.08 -19.40
N LEU A 143 -4.44 -0.55 -18.22
CA LEU A 143 -3.31 -1.45 -18.02
C LEU A 143 -3.73 -2.89 -18.37
N ASP A 144 -2.86 -3.62 -19.04
CA ASP A 144 -3.04 -5.04 -19.34
C ASP A 144 -2.82 -5.87 -18.07
N MET A 145 -3.91 -6.18 -17.35
CA MET A 145 -3.86 -6.93 -16.09
C MET A 145 -3.90 -8.45 -16.27
N SER A 146 -3.73 -8.96 -17.50
CA SER A 146 -3.77 -10.41 -17.77
C SER A 146 -2.75 -11.21 -16.95
N GLY A 147 -1.59 -10.63 -16.60
CA GLY A 147 -0.63 -11.28 -15.69
C GLY A 147 -1.14 -11.43 -14.25
N LEU A 148 -2.05 -10.58 -13.80
CA LEU A 148 -2.62 -10.59 -12.44
C LEU A 148 -3.92 -11.40 -12.38
N ASN A 149 -4.61 -11.54 -13.51
CA ASN A 149 -5.84 -12.32 -13.60
C ASN A 149 -5.91 -13.09 -14.93
N PRO A 150 -5.04 -14.10 -15.14
CA PRO A 150 -4.87 -14.76 -16.44
C PRO A 150 -6.12 -15.50 -16.91
N ASN A 151 -6.96 -15.95 -15.97
CA ASN A 151 -8.16 -16.73 -16.23
C ASN A 151 -9.46 -15.93 -16.10
N ASP A 152 -9.37 -14.59 -15.97
CA ASP A 152 -10.51 -13.71 -15.65
C ASP A 152 -11.32 -14.22 -14.45
N GLU A 153 -10.59 -14.65 -13.42
CA GLU A 153 -11.15 -15.19 -12.20
C GLU A 153 -11.67 -14.10 -11.29
N MET A 154 -12.63 -14.48 -10.45
CA MET A 154 -13.18 -13.58 -9.44
C MET A 154 -12.18 -13.27 -8.32
N PHE A 155 -11.26 -14.20 -8.03
CA PHE A 155 -10.21 -14.01 -7.04
C PHE A 155 -8.87 -13.98 -7.79
N PRO A 156 -8.44 -12.80 -8.29
CA PRO A 156 -7.19 -12.71 -9.02
C PRO A 156 -6.00 -13.05 -8.12
N ASN A 157 -4.83 -13.24 -8.74
CA ASN A 157 -3.58 -13.46 -8.02
C ASN A 157 -3.37 -12.38 -6.96
N ARG A 158 -2.91 -12.80 -5.77
CA ARG A 158 -2.76 -11.89 -4.64
C ARG A 158 -1.61 -10.93 -4.92
N VAL A 159 -1.91 -9.63 -5.00
CA VAL A 159 -0.88 -8.59 -5.01
C VAL A 159 -0.25 -8.51 -3.62
N VAL A 160 1.06 -8.76 -3.55
CA VAL A 160 1.84 -8.75 -2.30
C VAL A 160 2.45 -7.38 -2.05
N ARG A 161 2.96 -6.74 -3.11
CA ARG A 161 3.51 -5.39 -3.11
C ARG A 161 3.21 -4.70 -4.43
N SER A 162 3.06 -3.39 -4.36
CA SER A 162 2.98 -2.49 -5.51
C SER A 162 4.04 -1.42 -5.37
N PHE A 163 4.63 -0.99 -6.48
CA PHE A 163 5.59 0.11 -6.53
C PHE A 163 5.25 1.01 -7.70
N LEU A 164 5.21 2.32 -7.46
CA LEU A 164 4.93 3.28 -8.51
C LEU A 164 6.21 4.02 -8.93
N THR A 165 6.38 4.23 -10.22
CA THR A 165 7.39 5.14 -10.78
C THR A 165 6.71 6.14 -11.71
N ALA A 166 7.46 7.12 -12.22
CA ALA A 166 6.93 8.06 -13.21
C ALA A 166 6.29 7.36 -14.42
N LYS A 167 6.83 6.21 -14.86
CA LYS A 167 6.42 5.52 -16.09
C LYS A 167 5.64 4.23 -15.86
N ASN A 168 5.91 3.51 -14.78
CA ASN A 168 5.41 2.16 -14.58
C ASN A 168 4.76 1.98 -13.21
N LEU A 169 3.70 1.18 -13.17
CA LEU A 169 3.28 0.45 -11.97
C LEU A 169 4.02 -0.88 -11.98
N TYR A 170 4.63 -1.28 -10.88
CA TYR A 170 5.19 -2.61 -10.70
C TYR A 170 4.44 -3.34 -9.61
N THR A 171 4.23 -4.64 -9.77
CA THR A 171 3.58 -5.47 -8.76
C THR A 171 4.37 -6.76 -8.55
N LEU A 172 4.53 -7.13 -7.28
CA LEU A 172 4.91 -8.48 -6.90
C LEU A 172 3.61 -9.21 -6.53
N VAL A 173 3.37 -10.34 -7.17
CA VAL A 173 2.15 -11.13 -6.99
C VAL A 173 2.49 -12.52 -6.50
N PHE A 174 1.62 -13.10 -5.69
CA PHE A 174 1.66 -14.51 -5.29
C PHE A 174 0.56 -15.25 -6.05
N THR A 175 0.95 -16.20 -6.88
CA THR A 175 0.06 -16.93 -7.76
C THR A 175 -0.69 -18.03 -7.02
N GLU A 176 -1.77 -18.53 -7.62
CA GLU A 176 -2.48 -19.71 -7.13
C GLU A 176 -1.59 -20.96 -7.01
N TYR A 177 -0.52 -21.04 -7.81
CA TYR A 177 0.45 -22.15 -7.80
C TYR A 177 1.49 -22.04 -6.69
N GLY A 178 1.44 -20.99 -5.88
CA GLY A 178 2.36 -20.77 -4.77
C GLY A 178 3.70 -20.13 -5.18
N GLU A 179 3.72 -19.44 -6.32
CA GLU A 179 4.91 -18.81 -6.87
C GLU A 179 4.82 -17.29 -6.77
N PHE A 180 5.96 -16.61 -6.71
CA PHE A 180 6.00 -15.16 -6.82
C PHE A 180 6.37 -14.75 -8.24
N GLN A 181 5.63 -13.79 -8.80
CA GLN A 181 5.90 -13.21 -10.11
C GLN A 181 5.99 -11.69 -9.99
N PHE A 182 6.84 -11.08 -10.82
CA PHE A 182 7.03 -9.63 -10.84
C PHE A 182 6.62 -9.06 -12.19
N PHE A 183 5.67 -8.13 -12.17
CA PHE A 183 5.15 -7.48 -13.37
C PHE A 183 5.41 -5.98 -13.33
N GLY A 184 5.60 -5.40 -14.51
CA GLY A 184 5.57 -3.96 -14.74
C GLY A 184 4.52 -3.60 -15.79
N PHE A 185 3.78 -2.54 -15.55
CA PHE A 185 2.74 -2.01 -16.42
C PHE A 185 3.10 -0.59 -16.82
N ASP A 186 3.35 -0.36 -18.10
CA ASP A 186 3.62 0.97 -18.63
C ASP A 186 2.35 1.82 -18.58
N ARG A 187 2.40 2.92 -17.83
CA ARG A 187 1.25 3.77 -17.53
C ARG A 187 0.77 4.63 -18.70
N ASN A 188 1.54 4.68 -19.79
CA ASN A 188 1.21 5.46 -20.98
C ASN A 188 0.57 4.59 -22.07
N SER A 189 1.09 3.38 -22.24
CA SER A 189 0.70 2.43 -23.28
C SER A 189 -0.20 1.31 -22.78
N GLY A 190 -0.25 1.09 -21.46
CA GLY A 190 -0.98 0.00 -20.83
C GLY A 190 -0.27 -1.35 -20.87
N LYS A 191 0.86 -1.48 -21.58
CA LYS A 191 1.49 -2.78 -21.81
C LYS A 191 2.07 -3.37 -20.53
N ALA A 192 1.84 -4.66 -20.34
CA ALA A 192 2.48 -5.45 -19.30
C ALA A 192 3.84 -5.99 -19.74
N THR A 193 4.72 -6.21 -18.78
CA THR A 193 5.98 -6.92 -18.93
C THR A 193 6.18 -7.78 -17.69
N GLU A 194 6.34 -9.08 -17.89
CA GLU A 194 6.76 -9.99 -16.83
C GLU A 194 8.29 -9.99 -16.73
N TYR A 195 8.78 -9.92 -15.50
CA TYR A 195 10.21 -10.00 -15.20
C TYR A 195 10.47 -11.32 -14.48
N GLN A 196 11.23 -12.20 -15.14
CA GLN A 196 11.62 -13.48 -14.57
C GLN A 196 12.73 -13.27 -13.53
N ILE A 197 12.37 -13.34 -12.24
CA ILE A 197 13.29 -13.22 -11.11
C ILE A 197 13.27 -14.52 -10.32
N GLU A 198 14.29 -15.34 -10.53
CA GLU A 198 14.38 -16.66 -9.92
C GLU A 198 14.42 -16.59 -8.39
N GLY A 199 13.61 -17.43 -7.75
CA GLY A 199 13.56 -17.57 -6.30
C GLY A 199 13.01 -16.36 -5.53
N ALA A 200 12.48 -15.33 -6.22
CA ALA A 200 11.95 -14.14 -5.56
C ALA A 200 10.83 -14.49 -4.56
N VAL A 201 10.86 -13.86 -3.39
CA VAL A 201 9.79 -13.94 -2.39
C VAL A 201 9.39 -12.56 -1.86
N ASN A 202 10.20 -11.55 -2.14
CA ASN A 202 9.88 -10.17 -1.84
C ASN A 202 10.64 -9.23 -2.77
N ALA A 203 10.18 -7.99 -2.84
CA ALA A 203 10.82 -6.93 -3.60
C ALA A 203 10.84 -5.64 -2.78
N TYR A 204 11.84 -4.81 -3.05
CA TYR A 204 11.97 -3.46 -2.51
C TYR A 204 12.43 -2.54 -3.63
N ARG A 205 11.84 -1.35 -3.71
CA ARG A 205 12.27 -0.31 -4.66
C ARG A 205 13.40 0.49 -4.04
N GLU A 206 14.59 0.39 -4.63
CA GLU A 206 15.74 1.22 -4.25
C GLU A 206 15.62 2.62 -4.83
N ASP A 207 15.31 2.73 -6.13
CA ASP A 207 15.21 4.00 -6.87
C ASP A 207 14.34 3.82 -8.14
N GLU A 208 14.23 4.85 -8.98
CA GLU A 208 13.52 4.78 -10.27
C GLU A 208 13.97 3.57 -11.12
N GLY A 209 13.08 2.59 -11.22
CA GLY A 209 13.30 1.39 -12.03
C GLY A 209 14.34 0.41 -11.47
N LYS A 210 14.86 0.62 -10.26
CA LYS A 210 15.79 -0.29 -9.59
C LYS A 210 15.14 -0.99 -8.42
N PHE A 211 15.20 -2.31 -8.45
CA PHE A 211 14.58 -3.17 -7.46
C PHE A 211 15.61 -4.12 -6.86
N LEU A 212 15.53 -4.27 -5.54
CA LEU A 212 16.20 -5.32 -4.80
C LEU A 212 15.19 -6.42 -4.54
N PHE A 213 15.59 -7.67 -4.78
CA PHE A 213 14.75 -8.83 -4.55
C PHE A 213 15.31 -9.65 -3.39
N LEU A 214 14.43 -10.04 -2.48
CA LEU A 214 14.73 -11.10 -1.54
C LEU A 214 14.44 -12.41 -2.26
N CYS A 215 15.48 -13.21 -2.44
CA CYS A 215 15.38 -14.53 -3.06
C CYS A 215 15.61 -15.61 -1.99
N ARG A 216 14.88 -16.72 -2.11
CA ARG A 216 15.24 -17.96 -1.41
C ARG A 216 16.57 -18.43 -1.97
N THR A 217 17.49 -18.85 -1.09
CA THR A 217 18.82 -19.25 -1.53
C THR A 217 18.90 -20.71 -1.97
N ASP A 218 17.95 -21.59 -1.60
CA ASP A 218 18.00 -23.04 -1.89
C ASP A 218 16.56 -23.66 -1.94
N GLU A 219 16.28 -24.78 -2.62
CA GLU A 219 17.11 -25.94 -2.99
C GLU A 219 16.84 -26.48 -4.42
N GLU A 220 17.87 -27.11 -5.01
CA GLU A 220 17.80 -28.10 -6.11
C GLU A 220 16.82 -29.27 -5.81
#